data_AF-A0AAD2A7U3-F1
#
_entry.id   AF-A0AAD2A7U3-F1
#
_cell.length_a   1.000
_cell.length_b   1.000
_cell.length_c   1.000
_cell.angle_alpha   90.00
_cell.angle_beta   90.00
_cell.angle_gamma   90.00
#
_symmetry.space_group_name_H-M   'P 1'
#
loop_
_entity.id
_entity.type
_entity.pdbx_description
1 polymer ?
#
loop_
_entity_poly.entity_id
_entity_poly.type
_entity_poly.pdbx_seq_one_letter_code
_entity_poly.pdbx_strand_id
1 'polypeptide(L)'
;MGSHFTMERRIYMSSFAATIFISGLVTIGVSLMALLIALAVMLQSCENRNSGALNIETYDYYKIYALHAELNSLDVDFFPAICKVVAIQYINEGQYMRDLNITLGIVEDFFGCVRPLNDSKDIVLMDADYFFTSENLHSRLLMRW
;
A
#
# COMPACT_ATOMS: atom_id res chain seq x y z
N MET A 1 22.16 9.35 82.76
CA MET A 1 22.20 8.31 81.72
C MET A 1 20.79 8.11 81.18
N GLY A 2 20.53 8.47 79.93
CA GLY A 2 19.26 8.17 79.25
C GLY A 2 19.47 7.06 78.24
N SER A 3 18.75 5.95 78.38
CA SER A 3 18.83 4.81 77.45
C SER A 3 18.01 5.11 76.20
N HIS A 4 18.69 5.22 75.05
CA HIS A 4 18.06 5.25 73.73
C HIS A 4 17.58 3.84 73.38
N PHE A 5 16.26 3.64 73.34
CA PHE A 5 15.67 2.43 72.75
C PHE A 5 15.49 2.67 71.26
N THR A 6 16.37 2.10 70.45
CA THR A 6 16.17 2.03 68.99
C THR A 6 15.13 0.95 68.69
N MET A 7 13.90 1.38 68.45
CA MET A 7 12.80 0.49 68.07
C MET A 7 13.01 0.02 66.62
N GLU A 8 13.52 -1.21 66.47
CA GLU A 8 13.54 -1.93 65.19
C GLU A 8 12.10 -2.02 64.66
N ARG A 9 11.81 -1.29 63.58
CA ARG A 9 10.49 -1.29 62.93
C ARG A 9 10.34 -2.57 62.09
N ARG A 10 10.14 -3.72 62.74
CA ARG A 10 9.77 -4.97 62.07
C ARG A 10 8.31 -4.88 61.59
N ILE A 11 8.11 -4.96 60.28
CA ILE A 11 6.77 -4.98 59.66
C ILE A 11 6.21 -6.38 59.88
N TYR A 12 5.32 -6.54 60.86
CA TYR A 12 4.59 -7.79 61.08
C TYR A 12 3.29 -7.73 60.28
N MET A 13 3.28 -8.42 59.13
CA MET A 13 2.06 -8.63 58.35
C MET A 13 1.34 -9.86 58.92
N SER A 14 0.04 -9.76 59.22
CA SER A 14 -0.77 -10.92 59.58
C SER A 14 -0.77 -11.94 58.45
N SER A 15 -0.71 -13.24 58.77
CA SER A 15 -0.69 -14.33 57.79
C SER A 15 -1.85 -14.25 56.78
N PHE A 16 -3.01 -13.71 57.19
CA PHE A 16 -4.14 -13.49 56.31
C PHE A 16 -3.87 -12.43 55.24
N ALA A 17 -3.27 -11.30 55.61
CA ALA A 17 -2.93 -10.23 54.69
C ALA A 17 -1.79 -10.62 53.73
N ALA A 18 -0.82 -11.42 54.22
CA ALA A 18 0.23 -11.98 53.37
C ALA A 18 -0.35 -12.89 52.27
N THR A 19 -1.31 -13.76 52.61
CA THR A 19 -1.98 -14.64 51.64
C THR A 19 -2.74 -13.86 50.58
N ILE A 20 -3.48 -12.82 50.96
CA ILE A 20 -4.20 -11.96 50.01
C ILE A 20 -3.23 -11.28 49.05
N PHE A 21 -2.12 -10.74 49.57
CA PHE A 21 -1.12 -10.06 48.76
C PHE A 21 -0.47 -11.00 47.75
N ILE A 22 -0.04 -12.19 48.18
CA ILE A 22 0.56 -13.20 47.30
C ILE A 22 -0.45 -13.69 46.27
N SER A 23 -1.69 -13.98 46.68
CA SER A 23 -2.76 -14.41 45.78
C SER A 23 -3.02 -13.35 44.71
N GLY A 24 -3.08 -12.08 45.08
CA GLY A 24 -3.29 -10.97 44.14
C GLY A 24 -2.16 -10.87 43.12
N LEU A 25 -0.90 -10.96 43.56
CA LEU A 25 0.26 -10.94 42.66
C LEU A 25 0.24 -12.11 41.66
N VAL A 26 -0.12 -13.31 42.11
CA VAL A 26 -0.26 -14.48 41.24
C VAL A 26 -1.36 -14.26 40.21
N THR A 27 -2.54 -13.78 40.60
CA THR A 27 -3.65 -13.54 39.68
C THR A 27 -3.29 -12.48 38.63
N ILE A 28 -2.66 -11.36 39.04
CA ILE A 28 -2.21 -10.31 38.12
C ILE A 28 -1.16 -10.86 37.17
N GLY A 29 -0.19 -11.62 37.66
CA GLY A 29 0.86 -12.23 36.84
C GLY A 29 0.28 -13.16 35.78
N VAL A 30 -0.62 -14.06 36.16
CA VAL A 30 -1.30 -14.97 35.22
C VAL A 30 -2.12 -14.18 34.19
N SER A 31 -2.83 -13.13 34.62
CA SER A 31 -3.63 -12.29 33.72
C SER A 31 -2.76 -11.56 32.69
N LEU A 32 -1.63 -10.99 33.11
CA LEU A 32 -0.68 -10.33 32.21
C LEU A 32 -0.05 -11.30 31.21
N MET A 33 0.33 -12.50 31.65
CA MET A 33 0.88 -13.53 30.76
C MET A 33 -0.15 -13.98 29.72
N ALA A 34 -1.40 -14.20 30.14
CA ALA A 34 -2.48 -14.55 29.21
C ALA A 34 -2.72 -13.43 28.17
N LEU A 35 -2.69 -12.16 28.60
CA LEU A 35 -2.81 -11.01 27.70
C LEU A 35 -1.66 -10.98 26.68
N LEU A 36 -0.42 -11.16 27.14
CA LEU A 36 0.76 -11.17 26.26
C LEU A 36 0.70 -12.30 25.23
N ILE A 37 0.28 -13.50 25.64
CA ILE A 37 0.11 -14.64 24.73
C ILE A 37 -0.99 -14.33 23.70
N ALA A 38 -2.14 -13.82 24.14
CA ALA A 38 -3.23 -13.46 23.24
C ALA A 38 -2.81 -12.38 22.23
N LEU A 39 -2.08 -11.37 22.69
CA LEU A 39 -1.54 -10.32 21.82
C LEU A 39 -0.52 -10.87 20.81
N ALA A 40 0.40 -11.72 21.26
CA ALA A 40 1.38 -12.37 20.39
C ALA A 40 0.71 -13.24 19.32
N VAL A 41 -0.30 -14.01 19.69
CA VAL A 41 -1.07 -14.84 18.74
C VAL A 41 -1.84 -13.98 17.75
N MET A 42 -2.46 -12.87 18.19
CA MET A 42 -3.15 -11.94 17.28
C MET A 42 -2.16 -11.28 16.30
N LEU A 43 -1.00 -10.83 16.79
CA LEU A 43 0.04 -10.25 15.93
C LEU A 43 0.61 -11.27 14.95
N GLN A 44 0.91 -12.48 15.42
CA GLN A 44 1.38 -13.57 14.56
C GLN A 44 0.31 -13.98 13.54
N SER A 45 -0.97 -13.92 13.89
CA SER A 45 -2.07 -14.19 12.96
C SER A 45 -2.19 -13.10 11.89
N CYS A 46 -2.00 -11.83 12.24
CA CYS A 46 -1.95 -10.73 11.26
C CYS A 46 -0.73 -10.86 10.34
N GLU A 47 0.44 -11.17 10.89
CA GLU A 47 1.66 -11.35 10.11
C GLU A 47 1.55 -12.55 9.16
N ASN A 48 1.08 -13.70 9.66
CA ASN A 48 0.91 -14.91 8.86
C ASN A 48 -0.18 -14.77 7.77
N ARG A 49 -1.11 -13.83 7.95
CA ARG A 49 -2.14 -13.50 6.95
C ARG A 49 -1.62 -12.51 5.90
N ASN A 50 -0.65 -11.66 6.24
CA ASN A 50 -0.04 -10.68 5.33
C ASN A 50 1.23 -11.19 4.62
N SER A 51 1.90 -12.23 5.12
CA SER A 51 3.12 -12.79 4.53
C SER A 51 2.91 -13.45 3.15
N GLY A 52 1.66 -13.74 2.76
CA GLY A 52 1.28 -14.11 1.39
C GLY A 52 0.60 -12.99 0.57
N ALA A 53 0.13 -11.93 1.23
CA ALA A 53 -0.67 -10.85 0.61
C ALA A 53 0.16 -9.65 0.15
N LEU A 54 1.42 -9.55 0.60
CA LEU A 54 2.32 -8.43 0.30
C LEU A 54 2.58 -8.23 -1.20
N ASN A 55 2.35 -9.25 -2.04
CA ASN A 55 2.47 -9.15 -3.49
C ASN A 55 1.18 -8.69 -4.20
N ILE A 56 0.00 -8.95 -3.64
CA ILE A 56 -1.28 -8.63 -4.30
C ILE A 56 -1.69 -7.18 -4.00
N GLU A 57 -1.57 -6.74 -2.75
CA GLU A 57 -1.90 -5.36 -2.37
C GLU A 57 -0.97 -4.33 -3.03
N THR A 58 0.30 -4.69 -3.18
CA THR A 58 1.31 -3.86 -3.84
C THR A 58 1.05 -3.73 -5.34
N TYR A 59 0.57 -4.80 -6.00
CA TYR A 59 0.19 -4.77 -7.41
C TYR A 59 -1.02 -3.87 -7.68
N ASP A 60 -2.06 -3.99 -6.84
CA ASP A 60 -3.26 -3.14 -6.94
C ASP A 60 -2.94 -1.67 -6.66
N TYR A 61 -2.05 -1.40 -5.71
CA TYR A 61 -1.57 -0.04 -5.43
C TYR A 61 -0.92 0.62 -6.65
N TYR A 62 -0.05 -0.11 -7.38
CA TYR A 62 0.59 0.44 -8.59
C TYR A 62 -0.39 0.67 -9.73
N LYS A 63 -1.39 -0.20 -9.88
CA LYS A 63 -2.43 -0.02 -10.89
C LYS A 63 -3.28 1.23 -10.60
N ILE A 64 -3.62 1.47 -9.34
CA ILE A 64 -4.34 2.69 -8.91
C ILE A 64 -3.46 3.93 -9.15
N TYR A 65 -2.16 3.85 -8.84
CA TYR A 65 -1.23 4.94 -9.07
C TYR A 65 -1.07 5.26 -10.56
N ALA A 66 -0.94 4.24 -11.42
CA ALA A 66 -0.85 4.40 -12.87
C ALA A 66 -2.10 5.10 -13.43
N LEU A 67 -3.28 4.66 -12.99
CA LEU A 67 -4.54 5.31 -13.35
C LEU A 67 -4.60 6.77 -12.87
N HIS A 68 -4.16 7.03 -11.64
CA HIS A 68 -4.14 8.39 -11.09
C HIS A 68 -3.18 9.29 -11.88
N ALA A 69 -2.01 8.79 -12.27
CA ALA A 69 -1.06 9.54 -13.09
C ALA A 69 -1.64 9.91 -14.45
N GLU A 70 -2.30 8.95 -15.11
CA GLU A 70 -2.97 9.17 -16.40
C GLU A 70 -4.06 10.25 -16.30
N LEU A 71 -4.96 10.12 -15.32
CA LEU A 71 -6.09 11.04 -15.14
C LEU A 71 -5.67 12.46 -14.75
N ASN A 72 -4.47 12.64 -14.17
CA ASN A 72 -3.96 13.93 -13.73
C ASN A 72 -2.82 14.47 -14.59
N SER A 73 -2.50 13.81 -15.71
CA SER A 73 -1.39 14.18 -16.59
C SER A 73 -0.07 14.37 -15.83
N LEU A 74 0.20 13.48 -14.86
CA LEU A 74 1.45 13.52 -14.11
C LEU A 74 2.61 13.07 -15.00
N ASP A 75 3.68 13.85 -15.00
CA ASP A 75 4.88 13.52 -15.76
C ASP A 75 5.54 12.23 -15.23
N VAL A 76 6.25 11.57 -16.12
CA VAL A 76 7.08 10.38 -15.90
C VAL A 76 7.97 10.59 -14.66
N ASP A 77 8.54 11.76 -14.47
CA ASP A 77 9.42 12.06 -13.32
C ASP A 77 8.77 11.86 -11.93
N PHE A 78 7.44 11.84 -11.84
CA PHE A 78 6.70 11.62 -10.58
C PHE A 78 6.39 10.16 -10.28
N PHE A 79 6.72 9.23 -11.17
CA PHE A 79 6.35 7.84 -10.98
C PHE A 79 7.40 7.11 -10.15
N PRO A 80 7.01 6.45 -9.05
CA PRO A 80 7.96 5.73 -8.22
C PRO A 80 8.68 4.64 -9.01
N ALA A 81 10.01 4.55 -8.87
CA ALA A 81 10.82 3.53 -9.53
C ALA A 81 10.33 2.09 -9.26
N ILE A 82 9.65 1.88 -8.12
CA ILE A 82 9.08 0.61 -7.72
C ILE A 82 7.89 0.17 -8.60
N CYS A 83 7.21 1.10 -9.27
CA CYS A 83 6.11 0.83 -10.20
C CYS A 83 6.62 0.41 -11.60
N LYS A 84 7.93 0.53 -11.87
CA LYS A 84 8.53 0.25 -13.20
C LYS A 84 8.23 -1.17 -13.67
N VAL A 85 8.27 -2.14 -12.76
CA VAL A 85 7.99 -3.55 -13.06
C VAL A 85 6.54 -3.73 -13.54
N VAL A 86 5.58 -3.05 -12.89
CA VAL A 86 4.17 -3.13 -13.26
C VAL A 86 3.91 -2.46 -14.61
N ALA A 87 4.56 -1.33 -14.90
CA ALA A 87 4.45 -0.68 -16.20
C ALA A 87 4.97 -1.60 -17.33
N ILE A 88 6.12 -2.25 -17.12
CA ILE A 88 6.67 -3.23 -18.07
C ILE A 88 5.73 -4.42 -18.25
N GLN A 89 5.17 -4.93 -17.15
CA GLN A 89 4.21 -6.04 -17.20
C GLN A 89 2.92 -5.65 -17.94
N TYR A 90 2.36 -4.47 -17.68
CA TYR A 90 1.17 -3.95 -18.38
C TYR A 90 1.36 -3.86 -19.90
N ILE A 91 2.57 -3.48 -20.35
CA ILE A 91 2.93 -3.47 -21.77
C ILE A 91 3.12 -4.91 -22.29
N ASN A 92 3.91 -5.73 -21.60
CA ASN A 92 4.27 -7.08 -22.04
C ASN A 92 3.08 -8.05 -22.07
N GLU A 93 2.10 -7.88 -21.17
CA GLU A 93 0.85 -8.64 -21.16
C GLU A 93 -0.14 -8.18 -22.24
N GLY A 94 0.20 -7.13 -23.00
CA GLY A 94 -0.62 -6.59 -24.07
C GLY A 94 -1.84 -5.79 -23.59
N GLN A 95 -1.94 -5.46 -22.30
CA GLN A 95 -3.00 -4.60 -21.77
C GLN A 95 -2.94 -3.21 -22.42
N TYR A 96 -1.74 -2.65 -22.56
CA TYR A 96 -1.52 -1.38 -23.27
C TYR A 96 -2.15 -1.37 -24.68
N MET A 97 -1.91 -2.42 -25.47
CA MET A 97 -2.46 -2.52 -26.83
C MET A 97 -3.98 -2.67 -26.84
N ARG A 98 -4.55 -3.34 -25.83
CA ARG A 98 -6.01 -3.49 -25.69
C ARG A 98 -6.66 -2.15 -25.39
N ASP A 99 -6.11 -1.40 -24.45
CA ASP A 99 -6.63 -0.10 -24.04
C ASP A 99 -6.48 0.93 -25.16
N LEU A 100 -5.37 0.87 -25.93
CA LEU A 100 -5.18 1.67 -27.13
C LEU A 100 -6.23 1.37 -28.21
N ASN A 101 -6.50 0.09 -28.48
CA ASN A 101 -7.52 -0.31 -29.47
C ASN A 101 -8.93 0.17 -29.07
N ILE A 102 -9.27 0.12 -27.78
CA ILE A 102 -10.54 0.64 -27.27
C ILE A 102 -10.62 2.16 -27.51
N THR A 103 -9.55 2.87 -27.17
CA THR A 103 -9.47 4.33 -27.35
C THR A 103 -9.61 4.72 -28.82
N LEU A 104 -8.93 4.02 -29.73
CA LEU A 104 -9.07 4.24 -31.17
C LEU A 104 -10.51 3.99 -31.64
N GLY A 105 -11.15 2.92 -31.17
CA GLY A 105 -12.55 2.64 -31.52
C GLY A 105 -13.52 3.75 -31.07
N ILE A 106 -13.32 4.32 -29.88
CA ILE A 106 -14.11 5.45 -29.37
C ILE A 106 -13.88 6.70 -30.23
N VAL A 107 -12.63 6.97 -30.60
CA VAL A 107 -12.26 8.11 -31.44
C VAL A 107 -12.86 7.99 -32.84
N GLU A 108 -12.81 6.80 -33.45
CA GLU A 108 -13.43 6.52 -34.74
C GLU A 108 -14.95 6.69 -34.70
N ASP A 109 -15.61 6.18 -33.66
CA ASP A 109 -17.05 6.33 -33.46
C ASP A 109 -17.44 7.81 -33.27
N PHE A 110 -16.64 8.55 -32.49
CA PHE A 110 -16.82 9.99 -32.30
C PHE A 110 -16.71 10.75 -33.63
N PHE A 111 -15.67 10.48 -34.44
CA PHE A 111 -15.53 11.12 -35.74
C PHE A 111 -16.60 10.70 -36.74
N GLY A 112 -17.13 9.48 -36.64
CA GLY A 112 -18.30 9.06 -37.41
C GLY A 112 -19.58 9.84 -37.08
N CYS A 113 -19.69 10.34 -35.83
CA CYS A 113 -20.82 11.15 -35.39
C CYS A 113 -20.68 12.65 -35.69
N VAL A 114 -19.45 13.16 -35.79
CA VAL A 114 -19.19 14.57 -36.06
C VAL A 114 -19.47 14.88 -37.53
N ARG A 115 -20.38 15.83 -37.78
CA ARG A 115 -20.64 16.33 -39.13
C ARG A 115 -19.73 17.52 -39.41
N PRO A 116 -18.87 17.46 -40.44
CA PRO A 116 -18.02 18.58 -40.80
C PRO A 116 -18.88 19.78 -41.23
N LEU A 117 -18.42 20.99 -40.93
CA LEU A 117 -19.01 22.21 -41.47
C LEU A 117 -18.66 22.33 -42.96
N ASN A 118 -19.58 22.87 -43.75
CA ASN A 118 -19.37 23.07 -45.20
C ASN A 118 -18.24 24.07 -45.54
N ASP A 119 -17.50 24.57 -44.56
CA ASP A 119 -16.39 25.49 -44.74
C ASP A 119 -15.02 24.81 -44.75
N SER A 120 -14.98 23.49 -44.60
CA SER A 120 -13.79 22.62 -44.73
C SER A 120 -12.62 23.01 -43.82
N LYS A 121 -12.92 23.48 -42.60
CA LYS A 121 -11.93 23.89 -41.58
C LYS A 121 -11.82 22.97 -40.38
N ASP A 122 -12.34 21.75 -40.48
CA ASP A 122 -12.27 20.79 -39.38
C ASP A 122 -10.82 20.30 -39.21
N ILE A 123 -10.25 20.51 -38.03
CA ILE A 123 -8.86 20.17 -37.69
C ILE A 123 -8.88 19.23 -36.49
N VAL A 124 -8.12 18.14 -36.60
CA VAL A 124 -7.82 17.26 -35.47
C VAL A 124 -6.39 17.53 -35.03
N LEU A 125 -6.23 17.99 -33.78
CA LEU A 125 -4.92 18.13 -33.15
C LEU A 125 -4.58 16.81 -32.45
N MET A 126 -3.48 16.19 -32.84
CA MET A 126 -2.94 15.00 -32.18
C MET A 126 -1.51 15.25 -31.73
N ASP A 127 -1.19 14.80 -30.52
CA ASP A 127 0.19 14.71 -30.08
C ASP A 127 0.93 13.62 -30.86
N ALA A 128 2.20 13.84 -31.20
CA ALA A 128 2.98 12.96 -32.07
C ALA A 128 4.03 12.12 -31.32
N ASP A 129 4.37 12.48 -30.09
CA ASP A 129 5.59 12.03 -29.42
C ASP A 129 5.62 10.53 -29.05
N TYR A 130 4.52 9.80 -29.31
CA TYR A 130 4.37 8.37 -28.98
C TYR A 130 3.72 7.52 -30.09
N PHE A 131 3.48 8.06 -31.29
CA PHE A 131 2.91 7.32 -32.42
C PHE A 131 3.93 6.48 -33.22
N PHE A 132 5.24 6.71 -33.01
CA PHE A 132 6.28 6.08 -33.82
C PHE A 132 6.71 4.71 -33.26
N THR A 133 6.31 3.66 -33.99
CA THR A 133 6.76 2.25 -34.00
C THR A 133 7.05 1.55 -32.66
N SER A 134 6.37 0.42 -32.45
CA SER A 134 6.51 -0.53 -31.33
C SER A 134 7.96 -0.82 -30.89
N GLU A 135 8.93 -0.85 -31.80
CA GLU A 135 10.34 -1.08 -31.47
C GLU A 135 11.01 0.07 -30.68
N ASN A 136 10.52 1.31 -30.83
CA ASN A 136 11.01 2.46 -30.09
C ASN A 136 10.29 2.71 -28.76
N LEU A 137 9.08 2.17 -28.57
CA LEU A 137 8.33 2.38 -27.33
C LEU A 137 9.00 1.66 -26.15
N HIS A 138 9.43 0.41 -26.34
CA HIS A 138 10.10 -0.38 -25.30
C HIS A 138 11.46 0.21 -24.93
N SER A 139 12.24 0.61 -25.95
CA SER A 139 13.58 1.18 -25.78
C SER A 139 13.55 2.61 -25.24
N ARG A 140 12.60 3.47 -25.66
CA ARG A 140 12.48 4.84 -25.14
C ARG A 140 11.86 4.90 -23.75
N LEU A 141 10.87 4.05 -23.44
CA LEU A 141 10.39 3.94 -22.06
C LEU A 141 11.55 3.46 -21.17
N LEU A 142 12.27 2.39 -21.53
CA LEU A 142 13.42 1.95 -20.72
C LEU A 142 14.55 2.98 -20.60
N MET A 143 14.76 3.85 -21.59
CA MET A 143 15.82 4.87 -21.57
C MET A 143 15.43 6.21 -20.92
N ARG A 144 14.14 6.47 -20.67
CA ARG A 144 13.66 7.70 -20.01
C ARG A 144 13.39 7.52 -18.51
N TRP A 145 13.65 6.32 -17.96
CA TRP A 145 13.51 5.94 -16.53
C TRP A 145 14.81 5.44 -15.89
#